data_AF-A0A0E3W2G2-F1
#
_entry.id   AF-A0A0E3W2G2-F1
#
_cell.length_a   1.000
_cell.length_b   1.000
_cell.length_c   1.000
_cell.angle_alpha   90.00
_cell.angle_beta   90.00
_cell.angle_gamma   90.00
#
_symmetry.space_group_name_H-M   'P 1'
#
loop_
_entity.id
_entity.type
_entity.pdbx_description
1 polymer ?
#
loop_
_entity_poly.entity_id
_entity_poly.type
_entity_poly.pdbx_seq_one_letter_code
_entity_poly.pdbx_strand_id
1 'polypeptide(L)'
;MYLGIIFGLYVLLTIGLYHILVVKLEERFGVWPWSVFLLIGLLCIYFSWQSSGEALSMWWGYNAFLNLWTIKEMFDQPARRLSRH
;
A
#
# COMPACT_ATOMS: atom_id res chain seq x y z
N MET A 1 -24.40 6.57 1.09
CA MET A 1 -24.07 7.99 1.39
C MET A 1 -22.89 8.11 2.36
N TYR A 2 -22.83 7.39 3.48
CA TYR A 2 -21.72 7.48 4.45
C TYR A 2 -20.44 6.69 4.09
N LEU A 3 -20.55 5.73 3.17
CA LEU A 3 -19.42 4.88 2.75
C LEU A 3 -18.20 5.69 2.30
N GLY A 4 -18.40 6.80 1.58
CA GLY A 4 -17.28 7.65 1.14
C GLY A 4 -16.52 8.32 2.28
N ILE A 5 -17.21 8.75 3.34
CA ILE A 5 -16.57 9.39 4.51
C ILE A 5 -15.77 8.33 5.29
N ILE A 6 -16.39 7.18 5.55
CA ILE A 6 -15.75 6.07 6.27
C ILE A 6 -14.54 5.56 5.46
N PHE A 7 -14.69 5.41 4.15
CA PHE A 7 -13.62 4.98 3.27
C PHE A 7 -12.51 6.02 3.20
N GLY A 8 -12.81 7.31 3.10
CA GLY A 8 -11.80 8.38 3.13
C GLY A 8 -10.99 8.38 4.42
N LEU A 9 -11.63 8.19 5.57
CA LEU A 9 -10.93 8.05 6.86
C LEU A 9 -10.04 6.80 6.88
N TYR A 10 -10.56 5.68 6.37
CA TYR A 10 -9.79 4.43 6.23
C TYR A 10 -8.55 4.63 5.35
N VAL A 11 -8.69 5.32 4.21
CA VAL A 11 -7.58 5.64 3.29
C VAL A 11 -6.52 6.49 3.99
N LEU A 12 -6.92 7.55 4.69
CA LEU A 12 -5.98 8.44 5.39
C LEU A 12 -5.17 7.68 6.44
N LEU A 13 -5.84 6.85 7.24
CA LEU A 13 -5.20 6.05 8.28
C LEU A 13 -4.24 5.01 7.69
N THR A 14 -4.67 4.30 6.65
CA THR A 14 -3.86 3.23 6.05
C THR A 14 -2.64 3.76 5.31
N ILE A 15 -2.74 4.90 4.60
CA ILE A 15 -1.55 5.56 4.02
C ILE A 15 -0.53 5.91 5.11
N GLY A 16 -0.96 6.55 6.20
CA GLY A 16 -0.06 6.91 7.30
C GLY A 16 0.60 5.70 7.96
N LEU A 17 -0.17 4.62 8.17
CA LEU A 17 0.35 3.37 8.72
C LEU A 17 1.37 2.72 7.78
N TYR A 18 1.08 2.64 6.48
CA TYR A 18 2.00 2.04 5.52
C TYR A 18 3.31 2.83 5.40
N HIS A 19 3.28 4.16 5.50
CA HIS A 19 4.51 4.95 5.54
C HIS A 19 5.43 4.57 6.72
N ILE A 20 4.88 4.45 7.93
CA ILE A 20 5.65 4.04 9.12
C ILE A 20 6.14 2.59 8.96
N LEU A 21 5.29 1.73 8.41
CA LEU A 21 5.57 0.32 8.20
C LEU A 21 6.72 0.13 7.20
N VAL A 22 6.75 0.89 6.10
CA VAL A 22 7.82 0.88 5.09
C VAL A 22 9.16 1.22 5.71
N VAL A 23 9.24 2.29 6.49
CA VAL A 23 10.50 2.72 7.13
C VAL A 23 11.00 1.64 8.09
N LYS A 24 10.12 1.06 8.91
CA LYS A 24 10.51 -0.01 9.85
C LYS A 24 10.95 -1.29 9.14
N LEU A 25 10.30 -1.65 8.04
CA LEU A 25 10.68 -2.81 7.25
C LEU A 25 12.01 -2.58 6.54
N GLU A 26 12.23 -1.39 5.97
CA GLU A 26 13.50 -1.00 5.37
C GLU A 26 14.64 -1.08 6.39
N GLU A 27 14.45 -0.53 7.60
CA GLU A 27 15.49 -0.56 8.64
C GLU A 27 15.83 -1.98 9.12
N ARG A 28 14.86 -2.90 9.10
CA ARG A 28 15.07 -4.29 9.56
C ARG A 28 15.52 -5.26 8.48
N PHE A 29 15.01 -5.12 7.27
CA PHE A 29 15.15 -6.10 6.18
C PHE A 29 15.64 -5.48 4.87
N GLY A 30 15.89 -4.17 4.83
CA GLY A 30 16.21 -3.43 3.61
C GLY A 30 15.06 -3.43 2.62
N VAL A 31 15.40 -3.41 1.33
CA VAL A 31 14.39 -3.43 0.24
C VAL A 31 13.78 -4.81 -0.01
N TRP A 32 14.28 -5.88 0.61
CA TRP A 32 13.89 -7.28 0.32
C TRP A 32 12.39 -7.61 0.41
N PRO A 33 11.59 -7.06 1.34
CA PRO A 33 10.16 -7.36 1.46
C PRO A 33 9.28 -6.92 0.26
N TRP A 34 9.84 -6.25 -0.75
CA TRP A 34 9.12 -5.75 -1.93
C TRP A 34 8.28 -6.83 -2.63
N SER A 35 8.78 -8.07 -2.69
CA SER A 35 8.11 -9.18 -3.38
C SER A 35 6.82 -9.59 -2.67
N VAL A 36 6.76 -9.48 -1.34
CA VAL A 36 5.55 -9.77 -0.55
C VAL A 36 4.46 -8.74 -0.86
N PHE A 37 4.81 -7.45 -0.86
CA PHE A 37 3.87 -6.38 -1.23
C PHE A 37 3.39 -6.51 -2.67
N LEU A 38 4.25 -6.97 -3.58
CA LEU A 38 3.89 -7.20 -4.98
C LEU A 38 2.87 -8.34 -5.12
N LEU A 39 3.12 -9.46 -4.44
CA LEU A 39 2.19 -10.60 -4.43
C LEU A 39 0.84 -10.22 -3.81
N ILE A 40 0.85 -9.51 -2.68
CA ILE A 40 -0.39 -9.02 -2.05
C ILE A 40 -1.13 -8.08 -3.00
N GLY A 41 -0.43 -7.14 -3.64
CA GLY A 41 -1.02 -6.21 -4.61
C GLY A 41 -1.69 -6.93 -5.78
N LEU A 42 -1.02 -7.92 -6.37
CA LEU A 42 -1.58 -8.71 -7.47
C LEU A 42 -2.79 -9.54 -7.04
N LEU A 43 -2.76 -10.15 -5.86
CA LEU A 43 -3.91 -10.87 -5.30
C LEU A 43 -5.10 -9.92 -5.09
N CYS A 44 -4.86 -8.72 -4.57
CA CYS A 44 -5.90 -7.70 -4.41
C CYS A 44 -6.49 -7.26 -5.76
N ILE A 45 -5.68 -7.13 -6.82
CA ILE A 45 -6.19 -6.83 -8.19
C ILE A 45 -7.10 -7.97 -8.66
N TYR A 46 -6.66 -9.22 -8.50
CA TYR A 46 -7.45 -10.39 -8.88
C TYR A 46 -8.79 -10.44 -8.13
N PHE A 47 -8.78 -10.20 -6.82
CA PHE A 47 -10.01 -10.13 -6.03
C PHE A 47 -10.88 -8.93 -6.39
N SER A 48 -10.30 -7.79 -6.77
CA SER A 48 -11.04 -6.61 -7.24
C SER A 48 -11.81 -6.93 -8.53
N TRP A 49 -11.21 -7.70 -9.45
CA TRP A 49 -11.87 -8.18 -10.67
C TRP A 49 -13.03 -9.13 -10.37
N GLN A 50 -12.83 -10.07 -9.43
CA GLN A 50 -13.83 -11.08 -9.09
C GLN A 50 -14.98 -10.54 -8.21
N SER A 51 -14.86 -9.31 -7.72
CA SER A 51 -15.82 -8.70 -6.80
C SER A 51 -17.14 -8.38 -7.48
N SER A 52 -18.24 -8.84 -6.88
CA SER A 52 -19.60 -8.63 -7.40
C SER A 52 -20.19 -7.25 -7.06
N GLY A 53 -19.60 -6.52 -6.11
CA GLY A 53 -20.10 -5.22 -5.66
C GLY A 53 -19.07 -4.11 -5.83
N GLU A 54 -19.52 -2.94 -6.29
CA GLU A 54 -18.68 -1.75 -6.51
C GLU A 54 -17.86 -1.37 -5.27
N ALA A 55 -18.48 -1.37 -4.09
CA ALA A 55 -17.80 -1.03 -2.84
C ALA A 55 -16.65 -2.00 -2.50
N LEU A 56 -16.85 -3.30 -2.72
CA LEU A 56 -15.81 -4.31 -2.49
C LEU A 56 -14.71 -4.22 -3.55
N SER A 57 -15.08 -4.03 -4.82
CA SER A 57 -14.12 -3.86 -5.91
C SER A 57 -13.23 -2.63 -5.67
N MET A 58 -13.81 -1.50 -5.24
CA MET A 58 -13.08 -0.30 -4.85
C MET A 58 -12.17 -0.53 -3.64
N TRP A 59 -12.63 -1.26 -2.63
CA TRP A 59 -11.82 -1.57 -1.44
C TRP A 59 -10.60 -2.44 -1.78
N TRP A 60 -10.79 -3.48 -2.61
CA TRP A 60 -9.70 -4.32 -3.11
C TRP A 60 -8.75 -3.55 -4.02
N GLY A 61 -9.29 -2.72 -4.93
CA GLY A 61 -8.48 -1.88 -5.82
C GLY A 61 -7.62 -0.89 -5.05
N TYR A 62 -8.18 -0.23 -4.04
CA TYR A 62 -7.43 0.66 -3.15
C TYR A 62 -6.28 -0.07 -2.45
N ASN A 63 -6.56 -1.22 -1.83
CA ASN A 63 -5.53 -2.00 -1.15
C ASN A 63 -4.45 -2.50 -2.12
N ALA A 64 -4.81 -2.87 -3.35
CA ALA A 64 -3.83 -3.23 -4.37
C ALA A 64 -2.85 -2.08 -4.65
N PHE A 65 -3.37 -0.89 -4.97
CA PHE A 65 -2.53 0.27 -5.29
C PHE A 65 -1.75 0.78 -4.08
N LEU A 66 -2.30 0.68 -2.86
CA LEU A 66 -1.58 1.00 -1.63
C LEU A 66 -0.33 0.10 -1.46
N ASN A 67 -0.48 -1.20 -1.69
CA ASN A 67 0.64 -2.14 -1.62
C ASN A 67 1.65 -1.90 -2.75
N LEU A 68 1.20 -1.61 -3.97
CA LEU A 68 2.12 -1.28 -5.08
C LEU A 68 2.87 0.03 -4.84
N TRP A 69 2.21 1.05 -4.30
CA TRP A 69 2.83 2.32 -3.93
C TRP A 69 3.89 2.12 -2.84
N THR A 70 3.61 1.27 -1.86
CA THR A 70 4.53 0.91 -0.78
C THR A 70 5.85 0.34 -1.30
N ILE A 71 5.81 -0.47 -2.37
CA ILE A 71 7.01 -0.97 -3.04
C ILE A 71 7.85 0.19 -3.57
N LYS A 72 7.22 1.13 -4.30
CA LYS A 72 7.91 2.32 -4.82
C LYS A 72 8.56 3.12 -3.69
N GLU A 73 7.82 3.36 -2.61
CA GLU A 73 8.33 4.10 -1.46
C GLU A 73 9.53 3.37 -0.81
N MET A 74 9.50 2.03 -0.69
CA MET A 74 10.64 1.26 -0.20
C MET A 74 11.91 1.46 -1.04
N PHE A 75 11.80 1.57 -2.37
CA PHE A 75 12.96 1.81 -3.24
C PHE A 75 13.42 3.28 -3.24
N ASP A 76 12.51 4.23 -3.04
CA ASP A 76 12.83 5.67 -3.01
C ASP A 76 13.46 6.11 -1.67
N GLN A 77 13.15 5.46 -0.55
CA GLN A 77 13.63 5.83 0.79
C GLN A 77 15.17 5.85 0.92
N PRO A 78 15.93 4.84 0.45
CA PRO A 78 17.39 4.86 0.48
C PRO A 78 18.01 6.06 -0.25
N ALA A 79 17.46 6.42 -1.41
CA ALA A 79 17.93 7.57 -2.19
C ALA A 79 17.69 8.90 -1.44
N ARG A 80 16.55 9.05 -0.76
CA ARG A 80 16.25 10.22 0.08
C ARG A 80 17.11 10.29 1.33
N ARG A 81 17.53 9.15 1.88
CA ARG A 81 18.45 9.09 3.02
C ARG A 81 19.87 9.55 2.62
N LEU A 82 20.34 9.13 1.45
CA LEU A 82 21.65 9.50 0.90
C LEU A 82 21.74 10.97 0.49
N SER A 83 20.66 11.59 0.00
CA SER A 83 20.66 13.00 -0.38
C SER A 83 20.56 13.99 0.78
N ARG A 84 20.38 13.52 2.02
CA ARG A 84 20.29 14.36 3.24
C ARG A 84 21.61 14.41 4.03
N HIS A 85 22.65 13.75 3.54
CA HIS A 85 24.03 13.86 4.02
C HIS A 85 24.86 14.67 3.03
#